data_AF-A0A925Q5S2-F1
#
_entry.id   AF-A0A925Q5S2-F1
#
_cell.length_a   1.000
_cell.length_b   1.000
_cell.length_c   1.000
_cell.angle_alpha   90.00
_cell.angle_beta   90.00
_cell.angle_gamma   90.00
#
_symmetry.space_group_name_H-M   'P 1'
#
loop_
_entity.id
_entity.type
_entity.pdbx_description
1 polymer ?
#
loop_
_entity_poly.entity_id
_entity_poly.type
_entity_poly.pdbx_seq_one_letter_code
_entity_poly.pdbx_strand_id
1 'polypeptide(L)'
;MSKSSRTGFIVKSLALSLIGVGVSQAALIDRGGGLIFDDVKNITWLRDANYAVTSGYSANGRLNWADALAFAQNLEYRDDVRGVTWSDWRLPTAVNDPSSAGYDLTGSTSELGYMYYVNLGLAPIYLGSNKGPVKNAWF
;
A
#
# COMPACT_ATOMS: atom_id res chain seq x y z
N MET A 1 9.55 -32.19 -68.24
CA MET A 1 8.49 -33.20 -67.98
C MET A 1 8.90 -33.95 -66.73
N SER A 2 8.20 -33.89 -65.59
CA SER A 2 6.83 -34.36 -65.36
C SER A 2 6.15 -33.58 -64.21
N LYS A 3 4.86 -33.29 -64.37
CA LYS A 3 3.93 -32.76 -63.35
C LYS A 3 3.41 -33.92 -62.50
N SER A 4 3.18 -33.69 -61.21
CA SER A 4 2.14 -34.42 -60.46
C SER A 4 1.80 -33.69 -59.16
N SER A 5 0.65 -33.02 -59.16
CA SER A 5 -0.09 -32.51 -58.00
C SER A 5 -0.75 -33.67 -57.25
N ARG A 6 -0.78 -33.63 -55.91
CA ARG A 6 -1.82 -34.27 -55.07
C ARG A 6 -2.12 -33.42 -53.83
N THR A 7 -3.15 -32.61 -53.97
CA THR A 7 -4.28 -32.40 -53.06
C THR A 7 -4.17 -32.93 -51.61
N GLY A 8 -4.14 -31.98 -50.66
CA GLY A 8 -5.09 -31.90 -49.55
C GLY A 8 -4.81 -32.71 -48.28
N PHE A 9 -4.57 -32.00 -47.16
CA PHE A 9 -5.21 -32.26 -45.87
C PHE A 9 -5.32 -30.94 -45.10
N ILE A 10 -6.56 -30.52 -44.83
CA ILE A 10 -6.87 -29.40 -43.93
C ILE A 10 -6.63 -29.90 -42.51
N VAL A 11 -5.70 -29.30 -41.77
CA VAL A 11 -5.67 -29.39 -40.31
C VAL A 11 -6.02 -28.02 -39.76
N LYS A 12 -7.24 -27.91 -39.23
CA LYS A 12 -7.67 -26.82 -38.36
C LYS A 12 -6.85 -26.91 -37.08
N SER A 13 -6.03 -25.91 -36.79
CA SER A 13 -5.46 -25.74 -35.45
C SER A 13 -5.69 -24.31 -34.99
N LEU A 14 -6.80 -24.14 -34.28
CA LEU A 14 -7.06 -22.99 -33.41
C LEU A 14 -6.26 -23.25 -32.12
N ALA A 15 -5.12 -22.58 -31.94
CA ALA A 15 -4.43 -22.57 -30.66
C ALA A 15 -4.99 -21.42 -29.83
N LEU A 16 -5.82 -21.74 -28.84
CA LEU A 16 -6.43 -20.80 -27.90
C LEU A 16 -5.86 -21.00 -26.50
N SER A 17 -5.29 -19.92 -25.95
CA SER A 17 -5.10 -19.58 -24.54
C SER A 17 -4.14 -20.43 -23.69
N LEU A 18 -3.53 -19.93 -22.61
CA LEU A 18 -3.81 -18.75 -21.78
C LEU A 18 -2.51 -17.97 -21.53
N ILE A 19 -2.50 -16.66 -21.81
CA ILE A 19 -1.63 -15.75 -21.07
C ILE A 19 -2.26 -15.65 -19.68
N GLY A 20 -1.75 -16.45 -18.74
CA GLY A 20 -2.06 -16.29 -17.33
C GLY A 20 -1.43 -15.00 -16.82
N VAL A 21 -2.05 -13.85 -17.09
CA VAL A 21 -1.83 -12.66 -16.27
C VAL A 21 -2.52 -12.92 -14.95
N GLY A 22 -1.82 -13.58 -14.03
CA GLY A 22 -2.16 -13.47 -12.62
C GLY A 22 -2.11 -11.99 -12.28
N VAL A 23 -3.27 -11.35 -12.14
CA VAL A 23 -3.35 -10.00 -11.59
C VAL A 23 -2.80 -10.07 -10.17
N SER A 24 -1.55 -9.63 -9.96
CA SER A 24 -1.14 -9.27 -8.61
C SER A 24 -1.93 -8.01 -8.26
N GLN A 25 -2.93 -8.15 -7.40
CA GLN A 25 -3.51 -6.99 -6.72
C GLN A 25 -2.51 -6.59 -5.65
N ALA A 26 -1.56 -5.74 -6.02
CA ALA A 26 -0.59 -5.20 -5.09
C ALA A 26 -1.28 -4.07 -4.33
N ALA A 27 -1.80 -4.37 -3.14
CA ALA A 27 -2.45 -3.39 -2.27
C ALA A 27 -1.54 -2.18 -1.96
N LEU A 28 -0.21 -2.35 -2.07
CA LEU A 28 0.79 -1.31 -1.87
C LEU A 28 1.79 -1.30 -3.02
N ILE A 29 1.96 -0.15 -3.65
CA ILE A 29 2.84 0.09 -4.80
C ILE A 29 3.93 1.09 -4.40
N ASP A 30 5.18 0.66 -4.39
CA ASP A 30 6.32 1.57 -4.20
C ASP A 30 6.44 2.51 -5.41
N ARG A 31 6.32 3.81 -5.15
CA ARG A 31 6.39 4.86 -6.17
C ARG A 31 7.79 5.45 -6.32
N GLY A 32 8.77 4.95 -5.59
CA GLY A 32 10.07 5.58 -5.40
C GLY A 32 9.96 6.82 -4.51
N GLY A 33 11.11 7.41 -4.17
CA GLY A 33 11.15 8.68 -3.46
C GLY A 33 10.47 8.65 -2.08
N GLY A 34 10.38 7.49 -1.42
CA GLY A 34 9.77 7.37 -0.09
C GLY A 34 8.24 7.37 -0.08
N LEU A 35 7.58 7.20 -1.22
CA LEU A 35 6.12 7.18 -1.34
C LEU A 35 5.59 5.78 -1.64
N ILE A 36 4.54 5.36 -0.94
CA ILE A 36 3.83 4.10 -1.16
C ILE A 36 2.38 4.43 -1.51
N PHE A 37 1.90 3.99 -2.68
CA PHE A 37 0.50 4.17 -3.07
C PHE A 37 -0.31 2.93 -2.73
N ASP A 38 -1.42 3.14 -2.02
CA ASP A 38 -2.41 2.11 -1.71
C ASP A 38 -3.52 2.19 -2.77
N ASP A 39 -3.61 1.17 -3.62
CA ASP A 39 -4.57 1.14 -4.73
C ASP A 39 -5.99 0.75 -4.29
N VAL A 40 -6.15 0.16 -3.09
CA VAL A 40 -7.45 -0.22 -2.54
C VAL A 40 -8.10 0.97 -1.83
N LYS A 41 -7.34 1.71 -1.05
CA LYS A 41 -7.81 2.92 -0.34
C LYS A 41 -7.66 4.19 -1.19
N ASN A 42 -6.94 4.11 -2.31
CA ASN A 42 -6.66 5.23 -3.22
C ASN A 42 -6.02 6.42 -2.49
N ILE A 43 -4.97 6.14 -1.71
CA ILE A 43 -4.21 7.11 -0.93
C ILE A 43 -2.72 6.85 -1.07
N THR A 44 -1.91 7.89 -0.87
CA THR A 44 -0.44 7.75 -0.81
C THR A 44 0.03 7.92 0.62
N TRP A 45 0.92 7.04 1.03
CA TRP A 45 1.58 7.02 2.33
C TRP A 45 3.03 7.49 2.18
N LEU A 46 3.54 8.14 3.21
CA LEU A 46 4.97 8.19 3.43
C LEU A 46 5.43 6.80 3.88
N ARG A 47 6.52 6.30 3.28
CA ARG A 47 7.17 5.05 3.69
C ARG A 47 7.81 5.18 5.08
N ASP A 48 8.24 6.39 5.43
CA ASP A 48 8.75 6.71 6.76
C ASP A 48 7.59 7.15 7.67
N ALA A 49 7.15 6.24 8.54
CA ALA A 49 6.08 6.50 9.50
C ALA A 49 6.47 7.54 10.57
N ASN A 50 7.78 7.78 10.78
CA ASN A 50 8.31 8.74 11.74
C ASN A 50 8.97 9.94 11.04
N TYR A 51 8.37 10.38 9.93
CA TYR A 51 8.91 11.49 9.12
C TYR A 51 9.02 12.81 9.89
N ALA A 52 8.31 12.97 11.01
CA ALA A 52 8.49 14.10 11.91
C ALA A 52 9.93 14.18 12.46
N VAL A 53 10.61 13.05 12.68
CA VAL A 53 12.03 13.02 13.03
C VAL A 53 12.90 13.31 11.82
N THR A 54 12.64 12.62 10.71
CA THR A 54 13.46 12.72 9.50
C THR A 54 13.47 14.13 8.91
N SER A 55 12.32 14.83 8.97
CA SER A 55 12.21 16.23 8.56
C SER A 55 12.83 17.23 9.54
N GLY A 56 13.20 16.79 10.75
CA GLY A 56 13.69 17.66 11.82
C GLY A 56 12.61 18.42 12.57
N TYR A 57 11.32 18.12 12.31
CA TYR A 57 10.19 18.76 13.02
C TYR A 57 10.16 18.38 14.51
N SER A 58 10.51 17.14 14.86
CA SER A 58 10.58 16.65 16.23
C SER A 58 11.85 15.86 16.46
N ALA A 59 12.50 16.05 17.61
CA ALA A 59 13.72 15.32 17.96
C ALA A 59 13.48 13.81 18.21
N ASN A 60 12.26 13.42 18.57
CA ASN A 60 11.94 12.04 18.97
C ASN A 60 10.67 11.47 18.33
N GLY A 61 9.98 12.24 17.47
CA GLY A 61 8.79 11.79 16.75
C GLY A 61 7.49 11.83 17.56
N ARG A 62 7.57 12.17 18.85
CA ARG A 62 6.40 12.21 19.73
C ARG A 62 5.70 13.55 19.57
N LEU A 63 4.52 13.52 18.95
CA LEU A 63 3.66 14.69 18.79
C LEU A 63 2.38 14.49 19.62
N ASN A 64 1.90 15.56 20.27
CA ASN A 64 0.52 15.55 20.75
C ASN A 64 -0.43 15.72 19.54
N TRP A 65 -1.74 15.59 19.77
CA TRP A 65 -2.74 15.65 18.69
C TRP A 65 -2.67 16.96 17.87
N ALA A 66 -2.54 18.11 18.55
CA ALA A 66 -2.50 19.41 17.89
C ALA A 66 -1.24 19.56 17.03
N ASP A 67 -0.08 19.15 17.56
CA ASP A 67 1.19 19.20 16.84
C ASP A 67 1.21 18.22 15.65
N ALA A 68 0.63 17.03 15.81
CA ALA A 68 0.52 16.06 14.72
C ALA A 68 -0.37 16.57 13.57
N LEU A 69 -1.50 17.21 13.92
CA LEU A 69 -2.39 17.83 12.94
C LEU A 69 -1.68 18.99 12.22
N ALA A 70 -1.01 19.87 12.98
CA ALA A 70 -0.27 20.99 12.41
C ALA A 70 0.90 20.52 11.52
N PHE A 71 1.64 19.49 11.94
CA PHE A 71 2.70 18.87 11.15
C PHE A 71 2.16 18.37 9.81
N ALA A 72 1.10 17.57 9.82
CA ALA A 72 0.52 17.03 8.60
C ALA A 72 0.00 18.14 7.67
N GLN A 73 -0.75 19.12 8.19
CA GLN A 73 -1.33 20.20 7.39
C GLN A 73 -0.28 21.11 6.72
N ASN A 74 0.89 21.29 7.35
CA ASN A 74 1.95 22.14 6.82
C ASN A 74 3.07 21.34 6.14
N LEU A 75 2.92 20.02 5.98
CA LEU A 75 3.94 19.20 5.37
C LEU A 75 4.02 19.48 3.86
N GLU A 76 5.21 19.84 3.41
CA GLU A 76 5.60 19.85 2.01
C GLU A 76 6.63 18.76 1.77
N TYR A 77 6.27 17.74 0.99
CA TYR A 77 7.13 16.59 0.72
C TYR A 77 7.70 16.66 -0.69
N ARG A 78 9.02 16.85 -0.81
CA ARG A 78 9.72 16.86 -2.10
C ARG A 78 9.93 15.44 -2.62
N ASP A 79 9.37 15.14 -3.78
CA ASP A 79 9.59 13.92 -4.55
C ASP A 79 10.58 14.19 -5.68
N ASP A 80 11.84 13.87 -5.44
CA ASP A 80 12.93 14.07 -6.42
C ASP A 80 12.81 13.14 -7.64
N VAL A 81 12.09 12.02 -7.53
CA VAL A 81 11.88 11.10 -8.67
C VAL A 81 11.00 11.76 -9.73
N ARG A 82 10.03 12.58 -9.30
CA ARG A 82 9.07 13.27 -10.17
C ARG A 82 9.34 14.76 -10.34
N GLY A 83 10.25 15.32 -9.53
CA GLY A 83 10.55 16.76 -9.54
C GLY A 83 9.41 17.63 -9.00
N VAL A 84 8.54 17.07 -8.16
CA VAL A 84 7.36 17.75 -7.61
C VAL A 84 7.41 17.83 -6.09
N THR A 85 6.72 18.82 -5.52
CA THR A 85 6.46 18.87 -4.08
C THR A 85 4.99 18.54 -3.85
N TRP A 86 4.73 17.55 -3.00
CA TRP A 86 3.39 17.16 -2.57
C TRP A 86 3.01 17.91 -1.29
N SER A 87 1.88 18.58 -1.32
CA SER A 87 1.24 19.25 -0.18
C SER A 87 -0.08 18.56 0.18
N ASP A 88 -0.88 19.17 1.07
CA ASP A 88 -2.22 18.71 1.45
C ASP A 88 -2.25 17.34 2.15
N TRP A 89 -1.21 17.07 2.95
CA TRP A 89 -1.14 15.87 3.77
C TRP A 89 -2.12 15.95 4.95
N ARG A 90 -2.58 14.79 5.40
CA ARG A 90 -3.42 14.64 6.60
C ARG A 90 -3.00 13.43 7.41
N LEU A 91 -3.42 13.42 8.68
CA LEU A 91 -3.35 12.21 9.48
C LEU A 91 -4.24 11.12 8.87
N PRO A 92 -3.80 9.85 8.88
CA PRO A 92 -4.65 8.74 8.50
C PRO A 92 -5.72 8.51 9.55
N THR A 93 -6.84 7.97 9.12
CA THR A 93 -7.90 7.56 10.04
C THR A 93 -7.46 6.32 10.81
N ALA A 94 -7.56 6.38 12.16
CA ALA A 94 -7.25 5.27 13.05
C ALA A 94 -8.51 4.48 13.46
N VAL A 95 -9.65 5.17 13.56
CA VAL A 95 -10.94 4.62 13.97
C VAL A 95 -12.03 5.30 13.14
N ASN A 96 -12.83 4.51 12.43
CA ASN A 96 -13.87 5.04 11.53
C ASN A 96 -15.28 4.89 12.13
N ASP A 97 -15.40 4.05 13.17
CA ASP A 97 -16.60 3.88 13.96
C ASP A 97 -16.31 4.25 15.42
N PRO A 98 -16.76 5.41 15.92
CA PRO A 98 -16.59 5.81 17.31
C PRO A 98 -17.18 4.80 18.31
N SER A 99 -18.21 4.05 17.91
CA SER A 99 -18.84 3.02 18.75
C SER A 99 -17.97 1.78 18.94
N SER A 100 -16.96 1.60 18.09
CA SER A 100 -15.99 0.52 18.23
C SER A 100 -15.02 0.71 19.40
N ALA A 101 -14.97 1.89 20.03
CA ALA A 101 -13.96 2.24 21.03
C ALA A 101 -12.50 1.98 20.55
N GLY A 102 -12.27 2.05 19.24
CA GLY A 102 -10.99 1.73 18.59
C GLY A 102 -10.79 0.25 18.25
N TYR A 103 -11.81 -0.58 18.42
CA TYR A 103 -11.77 -2.01 18.15
C TYR A 103 -12.27 -2.34 16.74
N ASP A 104 -11.34 -2.44 15.78
CA ASP A 104 -11.65 -2.93 14.44
C ASP A 104 -11.27 -4.41 14.31
N LEU A 105 -12.24 -5.30 14.57
CA LEU A 105 -12.08 -6.76 14.45
C LEU A 105 -11.64 -7.22 13.06
N THR A 106 -12.01 -6.47 12.03
CA THR A 106 -11.73 -6.80 10.64
C THR A 106 -10.49 -6.12 10.11
N GLY A 107 -10.02 -5.10 10.84
CA GLY A 107 -8.99 -4.19 10.37
C GLY A 107 -9.33 -3.51 9.05
N SER A 108 -10.61 -3.41 8.68
CA SER A 108 -10.98 -2.94 7.33
C SER A 108 -11.59 -1.55 7.31
N THR A 109 -12.00 -1.06 8.48
CA THR A 109 -12.79 0.16 8.61
C THR A 109 -11.92 1.39 8.46
N SER A 110 -10.77 1.46 9.15
CA SER A 110 -9.85 2.60 9.12
C SER A 110 -8.66 2.42 8.17
N GLU A 111 -8.02 3.52 7.78
CA GLU A 111 -6.85 3.45 6.88
C GLU A 111 -5.64 2.82 7.57
N LEU A 112 -5.38 3.18 8.82
CA LEU A 112 -4.34 2.51 9.61
C LEU A 112 -4.71 1.07 9.94
N GLY A 113 -5.99 0.78 10.20
CA GLY A 113 -6.47 -0.59 10.38
C GLY A 113 -6.20 -1.43 9.13
N TYR A 114 -6.60 -0.92 7.96
CA TYR A 114 -6.41 -1.63 6.69
C TYR A 114 -4.95 -1.85 6.38
N MET A 115 -4.12 -0.81 6.60
CA MET A 115 -2.68 -0.93 6.50
C MET A 115 -2.14 -2.05 7.41
N TYR A 116 -2.50 -2.06 8.69
CA TYR A 116 -1.97 -3.00 9.66
C TYR A 116 -2.43 -4.45 9.43
N TYR A 117 -3.73 -4.68 9.33
CA TYR A 117 -4.31 -6.02 9.33
C TYR A 117 -4.37 -6.64 7.93
N VAL A 118 -4.66 -5.83 6.89
CA VAL A 118 -4.87 -6.34 5.54
C VAL A 118 -3.60 -6.23 4.71
N ASN A 119 -3.02 -5.02 4.59
CA ASN A 119 -1.86 -4.80 3.74
C ASN A 119 -0.60 -5.47 4.32
N LEU A 120 -0.36 -5.33 5.62
CA LEU A 120 0.81 -5.90 6.29
C LEU A 120 0.56 -7.29 6.90
N GLY A 121 -0.69 -7.76 6.93
CA GLY A 121 -1.04 -9.08 7.46
C GLY A 121 -0.71 -9.27 8.94
N LEU A 122 -0.68 -8.19 9.72
CA LEU A 122 -0.34 -8.23 11.15
C LEU A 122 -1.56 -8.63 11.98
N ALA A 123 -1.31 -9.32 13.10
CA ALA A 123 -2.35 -9.80 13.98
C ALA A 123 -2.42 -8.94 15.25
N PRO A 124 -3.62 -8.77 15.85
CA PRO A 124 -3.73 -8.09 17.13
C PRO A 124 -3.02 -8.90 18.22
N ILE A 125 -2.35 -8.22 19.15
CA ILE A 125 -1.48 -8.80 20.19
C ILE A 125 -2.23 -9.82 21.10
N TYR A 126 -3.56 -9.77 21.16
CA TYR A 126 -4.39 -10.64 21.99
C TYR A 126 -4.75 -12.00 21.37
N LEU A 127 -4.45 -12.23 20.09
CA LEU A 127 -4.63 -13.52 19.44
C LEU A 127 -3.24 -14.04 19.07
N GLY A 128 -2.70 -14.95 19.88
CA GLY A 128 -1.29 -15.42 19.85
C GLY A 128 -0.83 -16.16 18.59
N SER A 129 -0.99 -15.55 17.41
CA SER A 129 -0.61 -16.07 16.10
C SER A 129 0.13 -14.99 15.31
N ASN A 130 1.31 -14.59 15.79
CA ASN A 130 2.27 -13.86 14.96
C ASN A 130 2.75 -14.79 13.84
N LYS A 131 2.27 -14.57 12.60
CA LYS A 131 2.76 -15.24 11.40
C LYS A 131 3.71 -14.39 10.55
N GLY A 132 4.42 -13.45 11.19
CA GLY A 132 5.45 -12.65 10.52
C GLY A 132 6.62 -12.34 11.45
N PRO A 133 7.82 -12.08 10.91
CA PRO A 133 8.97 -11.70 11.72
C PRO A 133 8.72 -10.31 12.32
N VAL A 134 8.19 -10.27 13.53
CA VAL A 134 8.24 -9.07 14.38
C VAL A 134 9.67 -8.89 14.88
N LYS A 135 10.51 -8.35 14.01
CA LYS A 135 11.60 -7.50 14.46
C LYS A 135 11.17 -6.09 14.12
N ASN A 136 10.97 -5.29 15.17
CA ASN A 136 10.83 -3.83 15.14
C ASN A 136 9.64 -3.28 14.33
N ALA A 137 8.41 -3.48 14.83
CA ALA A 137 7.30 -2.60 14.56
C ALA A 137 7.26 -1.51 15.66
N TRP A 138 7.81 -0.34 15.34
CA TRP A 138 7.57 0.90 16.07
C TRP A 138 7.03 1.89 15.04
N PHE A 139 5.88 2.50 15.36
CA PHE A 139 5.48 3.78 14.75
C PHE A 139 6.37 4.88 15.34
#